data_AF-A0A963UGF9-F1
#
_entry.id   AF-A0A963UGF9-F1
#
_cell.length_a   1.000
_cell.length_b   1.000
_cell.length_c   1.000
_cell.angle_alpha   90.00
_cell.angle_beta   90.00
_cell.angle_gamma   90.00
#
_symmetry.space_group_name_H-M   'P 1'
#
loop_
_entity.id
_entity.type
_entity.pdbx_description
1 polymer ?
#
loop_
_entity_poly.entity_id
_entity_poly.type
_entity_poly.pdbx_seq_one_letter_code
_entity_poly.pdbx_strand_id
1 'polypeptide(L)'
;MKPRVLTVLTLAACLAAGTADAACQVQYKAKRDNPLKLDFGTASLPDDACASKDAAAAALAPQLAAKGWTLLAIVSIVPGG
;
A
#
# COMPACT_ATOMS: atom_id res chain seq x y z
N MET A 1 25.28 50.51 17.49
CA MET A 1 24.07 50.77 18.31
C MET A 1 22.94 51.29 17.41
N LYS A 2 22.16 50.40 16.78
CA LYS A 2 20.86 50.58 16.09
C LYS A 2 20.64 49.35 15.17
N PRO A 3 19.40 48.97 14.85
CA PRO A 3 18.32 48.57 15.72
C PRO A 3 17.92 47.10 15.42
N ARG A 4 17.20 46.50 16.38
CA ARG A 4 16.55 45.19 16.24
C ARG A 4 15.55 45.24 15.07
N VAL A 5 15.79 44.49 14.01
CA VAL A 5 14.76 44.13 13.02
C VAL A 5 14.61 42.62 13.07
N LEU A 6 13.92 42.20 14.14
CA LEU A 6 13.35 40.87 14.27
C LEU A 6 12.04 40.90 13.47
N THR A 7 12.11 40.67 12.17
CA THR A 7 10.91 40.54 11.32
C THR A 7 10.82 39.10 10.84
N VAL A 8 10.09 38.35 11.66
CA VAL A 8 9.33 37.13 11.36
C VAL A 8 8.97 37.04 9.87
N LEU A 9 9.56 36.08 9.16
CA LEU A 9 9.05 35.60 7.88
C LEU A 9 8.73 34.10 8.01
N THR A 10 7.82 33.76 8.92
CA THR A 10 7.04 32.52 8.83
C THR A 10 6.02 32.71 7.71
N LEU A 11 6.11 31.96 6.61
CA LEU A 11 4.93 31.63 5.83
C LEU A 11 5.13 30.38 4.94
N ALA A 12 4.39 29.34 5.31
CA ALA A 12 3.74 28.37 4.43
C ALA A 12 4.61 27.43 3.57
N ALA A 13 5.16 26.39 4.21
CA ALA A 13 5.26 25.10 3.53
C ALA A 13 3.85 24.49 3.49
N CYS A 14 3.14 24.66 2.37
CA CYS A 14 1.86 23.99 2.12
C CYS A 14 2.08 22.48 2.22
N LEU A 15 1.52 21.86 3.26
CA LEU A 15 1.34 20.42 3.30
C LEU A 15 0.37 20.06 2.18
N ALA A 16 0.90 19.59 1.06
CA ALA A 16 0.13 18.76 0.14
C ALA A 16 -0.17 17.46 0.88
N ALA A 17 -1.24 17.46 1.69
CA ALA A 17 -1.86 16.23 2.15
C ALA A 17 -2.45 15.58 0.89
N GLY A 18 -1.65 14.71 0.26
CA GLY A 18 -2.13 13.87 -0.82
C GLY A 18 -3.39 13.16 -0.33
N THR A 19 -4.44 13.19 -1.13
CA THR A 19 -5.59 12.31 -0.94
C THR A 19 -5.03 10.89 -0.89
N ALA A 20 -5.06 10.29 0.30
CA ALA A 20 -4.86 8.85 0.42
C ALA A 20 -6.00 8.24 -0.38
N ASP A 21 -5.71 7.87 -1.62
CA ASP A 21 -6.61 7.09 -2.45
C ASP A 21 -7.10 5.94 -1.56
N ALA A 22 -8.42 5.75 -1.51
CA ALA A 22 -9.07 4.70 -0.74
C ALA A 22 -8.61 3.36 -1.32
N ALA A 23 -7.44 2.91 -0.89
CA ALA A 23 -6.85 1.66 -1.30
C ALA A 23 -7.25 0.64 -0.25
N CYS A 24 -7.93 -0.40 -0.68
CA CYS A 24 -8.25 -1.52 0.18
C CYS A 24 -6.96 -2.30 0.54
N GLN A 25 -6.93 -2.79 1.77
CA GLN A 25 -5.80 -3.55 2.30
C GLN A 25 -6.14 -5.04 2.24
N VAL A 26 -5.33 -5.81 1.52
CA VAL A 26 -5.50 -7.26 1.41
C VAL A 26 -4.37 -7.98 2.11
N GLN A 27 -4.71 -8.90 3.01
CA GLN A 27 -3.73 -9.81 3.62
C GLN A 27 -3.69 -11.10 2.81
N TYR A 28 -2.49 -11.57 2.51
CA TYR A 28 -2.29 -12.72 1.63
C TYR A 28 -1.21 -13.68 2.16
N LYS A 29 -1.25 -14.91 1.66
CA LYS A 29 -0.18 -15.90 1.80
C LYS A 29 0.43 -16.14 0.44
N ALA A 30 1.75 -16.15 0.35
CA ALA A 30 2.48 -16.50 -0.86
C ALA A 30 3.60 -17.48 -0.55
N LYS A 31 4.06 -18.18 -1.59
CA LYS A 31 5.24 -19.04 -1.52
C LYS A 31 6.22 -18.75 -2.63
N ARG A 32 7.47 -19.10 -2.41
CA ARG A 32 8.47 -19.23 -3.48
C ARG A 32 9.10 -20.59 -3.36
N ASP A 33 9.13 -21.34 -4.45
CA ASP A 33 9.73 -22.67 -4.48
C ASP A 33 11.24 -22.59 -4.75
N ASN A 34 12.01 -23.57 -4.27
CA ASN A 34 13.45 -23.78 -4.55
C ASN A 34 14.40 -22.59 -4.24
N PRO A 35 14.76 -22.33 -2.97
CA PRO A 35 14.32 -23.00 -1.74
C PRO A 35 12.92 -22.55 -1.33
N LEU A 36 12.16 -23.45 -0.68
CA LEU A 36 10.82 -23.15 -0.20
C LEU A 36 10.84 -21.98 0.80
N LYS A 37 10.17 -20.88 0.46
CA LYS A 37 9.90 -19.73 1.33
C LYS A 37 8.41 -19.47 1.39
N LEU A 38 7.92 -19.06 2.55
CA LEU A 38 6.55 -18.65 2.77
C LEU A 38 6.55 -17.18 3.19
N ASP A 39 5.57 -16.44 2.69
CA ASP A 39 5.36 -15.04 3.02
C ASP A 39 3.91 -14.84 3.44
N PHE A 40 3.72 -14.07 4.52
CA PHE A 40 2.41 -13.56 4.92
C PHE A 40 2.54 -12.04 4.92
N GLY A 41 1.89 -11.42 3.95
CA GLY A 41 2.04 -9.99 3.68
C GLY A 41 0.70 -9.29 3.59
N THR A 42 0.79 -7.96 3.53
CA THR A 42 -0.33 -7.09 3.21
C THR A 42 0.03 -6.29 1.96
N ALA A 43 -0.93 -6.13 1.05
CA ALA A 43 -0.80 -5.27 -0.12
C ALA A 43 -1.96 -4.29 -0.19
N SER A 44 -1.69 -3.07 -0.65
CA SER A 44 -2.74 -2.11 -1.02
C SER A 44 -3.13 -2.36 -2.47
N LEU A 45 -4.42 -2.52 -2.71
CA LEU A 45 -5.03 -2.63 -4.03
C LEU A 45 -6.02 -1.47 -4.21
N PRO A 46 -6.34 -1.06 -5.44
CA PRO A 46 -7.46 -0.15 -5.66
C PRO A 46 -8.77 -0.82 -5.26
N ASP A 47 -9.74 -0.04 -4.78
CA ASP A 47 -10.98 -0.54 -4.19
C ASP A 47 -11.79 -1.47 -5.13
N ASP A 48 -11.73 -1.22 -6.44
CA ASP A 48 -12.39 -2.05 -7.46
C ASP A 48 -11.87 -3.50 -7.45
N ALA A 49 -10.59 -3.68 -7.17
CA ALA A 49 -9.95 -4.99 -7.05
C ALA A 49 -10.28 -5.71 -5.73
N CYS A 50 -10.93 -5.06 -4.77
CA CYS A 50 -11.30 -5.64 -3.47
C CYS A 50 -12.76 -6.06 -3.34
N ALA A 51 -13.53 -6.04 -4.43
CA ALA A 51 -14.91 -6.50 -4.46
C ALA A 51 -15.06 -7.97 -4.00
N SER A 52 -14.04 -8.81 -4.21
CA SER A 52 -14.01 -10.20 -3.74
C SER A 52 -12.58 -10.71 -3.55
N LYS A 53 -12.43 -11.85 -2.86
CA LYS A 53 -11.13 -12.53 -2.73
C LYS A 53 -10.54 -12.95 -4.07
N ASP A 54 -11.39 -13.37 -5.01
CA ASP A 54 -10.95 -13.74 -6.37
C ASP A 54 -10.49 -12.53 -7.18
N ALA A 55 -11.20 -11.39 -7.07
CA ALA A 55 -10.78 -10.14 -7.70
C ALA A 55 -9.42 -9.67 -7.15
N ALA A 56 -9.26 -9.71 -5.82
CA ALA A 56 -8.02 -9.34 -5.16
C ALA A 56 -6.88 -10.28 -5.55
N ALA A 57 -7.15 -11.58 -5.64
CA ALA A 57 -6.18 -12.56 -6.09
C ALA A 57 -5.76 -12.32 -7.55
N ALA A 58 -6.70 -12.02 -8.45
CA ALA A 58 -6.42 -11.72 -9.85
C ALA A 58 -5.55 -10.47 -10.01
N ALA A 59 -5.77 -9.44 -9.19
CA ALA A 59 -4.97 -8.22 -9.21
C ALA A 59 -3.56 -8.41 -8.58
N LEU A 60 -3.46 -9.20 -7.51
CA LEU A 60 -2.22 -9.35 -6.74
C LEU A 60 -1.29 -10.46 -7.27
N ALA A 61 -1.84 -11.56 -7.78
CA ALA A 61 -1.06 -12.70 -8.30
C ALA A 61 0.00 -12.32 -9.35
N PRO A 62 -0.28 -11.51 -10.39
CA PRO A 62 0.76 -11.13 -11.36
C PRO A 62 1.87 -10.28 -10.74
N GLN A 63 1.54 -9.42 -9.76
CA GLN A 63 2.53 -8.60 -9.06
C GLN A 63 3.47 -9.44 -8.20
N LEU A 64 2.92 -10.46 -7.53
CA LEU A 64 3.71 -11.44 -6.77
C LEU A 64 4.55 -12.31 -7.72
N ALA A 65 3.97 -12.78 -8.82
CA ALA A 65 4.66 -13.62 -9.80
C ALA A 65 5.87 -12.90 -10.41
N ALA A 66 5.75 -11.61 -10.71
CA ALA A 66 6.87 -10.78 -11.17
C ALA A 66 8.03 -10.70 -10.16
N LYS A 67 7.75 -10.91 -8.86
CA LYS A 67 8.73 -10.97 -7.78
C LYS A 67 9.18 -12.41 -7.45
N GLY A 68 8.75 -13.40 -8.24
CA GLY A 68 9.02 -14.81 -8.02
C GLY A 68 8.20 -15.43 -6.88
N TRP A 69 7.09 -14.81 -6.50
CA TRP A 69 6.16 -15.33 -5.49
C TRP A 69 4.89 -15.88 -6.15
N THR A 70 4.45 -17.03 -5.70
CA THR A 70 3.18 -17.65 -6.06
C THR A 70 2.16 -17.36 -4.97
N LEU A 71 1.08 -16.67 -5.30
CA LEU A 71 -0.03 -16.45 -4.38
C LEU A 71 -0.67 -17.78 -3.99
N LEU A 72 -0.85 -18.01 -2.70
CA LEU A 72 -1.52 -19.20 -2.16
C LEU A 72 -2.98 -18.93 -1.81
N ALA A 73 -3.24 -17.81 -1.12
CA ALA A 73 -4.59 -17.46 -0.69
C ALA A 73 -4.70 -15.99 -0.28
N ILE A 74 -5.87 -15.41 -0.49
CA ILE A 74 -6.30 -14.17 0.16
C ILE A 74 -6.92 -14.51 1.52
N VAL A 75 -6.31 -13.99 2.57
CA VAL A 75 -6.68 -14.26 3.96
C VAL A 75 -7.84 -13.38 4.36
N SER A 76 -7.69 -12.07 4.17
CA SER A 76 -8.71 -11.08 4.47
C SER A 76 -8.56 -9.86 3.56
N ILE A 77 -9.67 -9.13 3.41
CA ILE A 77 -9.76 -7.86 2.71
C ILE A 77 -10.33 -6.87 3.71
N VAL A 78 -9.69 -5.72 3.82
CA VAL A 78 -10.15 -4.59 4.63
C VAL A 78 -10.42 -3.45 3.65
N PRO A 79 -11.69 -3.04 3.46
CA PRO A 79 -12.05 -1.97 2.53
C PRO A 79 -11.44 -0.62 2.95
N GLY A 80 -11.15 0.22 1.95
CA GLY A 80 -10.47 1.50 2.10
C GLY A 80 -11.37 2.68 2.51
N GLY A 81 -12.40 2.48 3.34
CA GLY A 81 -13.29 3.57 3.80
C GLY A 81 -14.75 3.42 3.38
#